data_AF-A0A6G4XHV1-F1
#
_entry.id   AF-A0A6G4XHV1-F1
#
_cell.length_a   1.000
_cell.length_b   1.000
_cell.length_c   1.000
_cell.angle_alpha   90.00
_cell.angle_beta   90.00
_cell.angle_gamma   90.00
#
_symmetry.space_group_name_H-M   'P 1'
#
loop_
_entity.id
_entity.type
_entity.pdbx_description
1 polymer ?
#
loop_
_entity_poly.entity_id
_entity_poly.type
_entity_poly.pdbx_seq_one_letter_code
_entity_poly.pdbx_strand_id
1 'polypeptide(L)'
;MADSAQKTLDGLIRAVADLHIATVDGKDERAASNAAANLISGSGYLYAPTEVLEAFSRAVEIGYAAALRAVRQGEHDEDIREWRPDLFEE
;
A
#
# COMPACT_ATOMS: atom_id res chain seq x y z
N MET A 1 8.59 0.94 30.98
CA MET A 1 8.18 1.92 29.96
C MET A 1 8.79 1.60 28.60
N ALA A 2 10.10 1.40 28.45
CA ALA A 2 10.70 1.00 27.17
C ALA A 2 10.24 -0.39 26.68
N ASP A 3 10.14 -1.38 27.58
CA ASP A 3 9.68 -2.74 27.25
C ASP A 3 8.22 -2.79 26.73
N SER A 4 7.35 -1.93 27.26
CA SER A 4 5.97 -1.84 26.77
C SER A 4 5.90 -1.17 25.40
N ALA A 5 6.72 -0.14 25.15
CA ALA A 5 6.75 0.54 23.85
C ALA A 5 7.28 -0.37 22.73
N GLN A 6 8.32 -1.16 23.01
CA GLN A 6 8.87 -2.12 22.05
C GLN A 6 7.83 -3.19 21.69
N LYS A 7 7.16 -3.78 22.69
CA LYS A 7 6.09 -4.77 22.46
C LYS A 7 4.94 -4.21 21.61
N THR A 8 4.59 -2.95 21.82
CA THR A 8 3.57 -2.28 21.00
C THR A 8 4.05 -2.13 19.56
N LEU A 9 5.29 -1.70 19.33
CA LEU A 9 5.86 -1.56 17.99
C LEU A 9 5.91 -2.92 17.26
N ASP A 10 6.39 -3.97 17.92
CA ASP A 10 6.46 -5.32 17.36
C ASP A 10 5.06 -5.84 16.99
N GLY A 11 4.07 -5.56 17.86
CA GLY A 11 2.67 -5.89 17.60
C GLY A 11 2.10 -5.18 16.37
N LEU A 12 2.44 -3.90 16.17
CA LEU A 12 2.02 -3.13 14.99
C LEU A 12 2.68 -3.66 13.70
N ILE A 13 3.99 -3.93 13.72
CA ILE A 13 4.72 -4.49 12.57
C ILE A 13 4.09 -5.82 12.14
N ARG A 14 3.75 -6.67 13.11
CA ARG A 14 3.08 -7.94 12.85
C ARG A 14 1.67 -7.76 12.27
N ALA A 15 0.87 -6.86 12.84
CA ALA A 15 -0.48 -6.60 12.35
C ALA A 15 -0.47 -6.11 10.89
N VAL A 16 0.51 -5.26 10.53
CA VAL A 16 0.69 -4.81 9.14
C VAL A 16 1.09 -5.96 8.22
N ALA A 17 1.97 -6.86 8.66
CA ALA A 17 2.34 -8.04 7.89
C ALA A 17 1.15 -8.99 7.66
N ASP A 18 0.35 -9.25 8.69
CA ASP A 18 -0.84 -10.10 8.59
C ASP A 18 -1.88 -9.48 7.64
N LEU A 19 -2.08 -8.16 7.71
CA LEU A 19 -2.98 -7.44 6.80
C LEU A 19 -2.48 -7.46 5.35
N HIS A 20 -1.17 -7.36 5.15
CA HIS A 20 -0.56 -7.42 3.82
C HIS A 20 -0.81 -8.77 3.17
N ILE A 21 -0.57 -9.87 3.89
CA ILE A 21 -0.85 -11.24 3.43
C ILE A 21 -2.33 -11.41 3.06
N ALA A 22 -3.23 -10.81 3.83
CA ALA A 22 -4.67 -10.91 3.59
C ALA A 22 -5.18 -10.04 2.41
N THR A 23 -4.47 -8.95 2.10
CA THR A 23 -4.96 -7.92 1.16
C THR A 23 -4.29 -8.00 -0.20
N VAL A 24 -2.98 -8.17 -0.22
CA VAL A 24 -2.15 -8.13 -1.44
C VAL A 24 -2.12 -9.53 -2.04
N ASP A 25 -2.92 -9.74 -3.08
CA ASP A 25 -2.93 -10.99 -3.84
C ASP A 25 -1.86 -10.97 -4.96
N GLY A 26 -1.48 -12.15 -5.45
CA GLY A 26 -0.37 -12.27 -6.41
C GLY A 26 -0.58 -11.54 -7.74
N LYS A 27 -1.82 -11.15 -8.08
CA LYS A 27 -2.12 -10.36 -9.29
C LYS A 27 -1.79 -8.88 -9.11
N ASP A 28 -1.84 -8.35 -7.88
CA ASP A 28 -1.56 -6.96 -7.57
C ASP A 28 -0.16 -6.74 -6.97
N GLU A 29 0.43 -7.80 -6.41
CA GLU A 29 1.71 -7.77 -5.67
C GLU A 29 2.81 -6.99 -6.40
N ARG A 30 3.05 -7.30 -7.69
CA ARG A 30 4.11 -6.63 -8.47
C ARG A 30 3.81 -5.14 -8.67
N ALA A 31 2.57 -4.78 -8.95
CA ALA A 31 2.18 -3.39 -9.18
C ALA A 31 2.25 -2.59 -7.87
N ALA A 32 1.73 -3.15 -6.79
CA ALA A 32 1.79 -2.58 -5.46
C ALA A 32 3.24 -2.39 -4.98
N SER A 33 4.10 -3.40 -5.15
CA SER A 33 5.51 -3.35 -4.77
C SER A 33 6.28 -2.28 -5.55
N ASN A 34 6.07 -2.17 -6.87
CA ASN A 34 6.67 -1.11 -7.67
C ASN A 34 6.21 0.29 -7.22
N ALA A 35 4.93 0.45 -6.91
CA ALA A 35 4.39 1.72 -6.44
C ALA A 35 4.97 2.12 -5.06
N ALA A 36 5.09 1.14 -4.15
CA ALA A 36 5.73 1.34 -2.85
C ALA A 36 7.21 1.71 -3.00
N ALA A 37 7.96 1.01 -3.85
CA ALA A 37 9.36 1.33 -4.12
C ALA A 37 9.53 2.75 -4.70
N ASN A 38 8.66 3.17 -5.63
CA ASN A 38 8.69 4.52 -6.19
C ASN A 38 8.43 5.58 -5.12
N LEU A 39 7.43 5.37 -4.26
CA LEU A 39 7.12 6.30 -3.17
C LEU A 39 8.27 6.38 -2.15
N ILE A 40 8.79 5.23 -1.73
CA ILE A 40 9.81 5.13 -0.70
C ILE A 40 11.15 5.68 -1.18
N SER A 41 11.54 5.42 -2.43
CA SER A 41 12.82 5.89 -3.00
C SER A 41 12.95 7.41 -3.05
N GLY A 42 11.84 8.15 -3.12
CA GLY A 42 11.83 9.61 -3.04
C GLY A 42 11.74 10.17 -1.62
N SER A 43 11.46 9.31 -0.63
CA SER A 43 11.28 9.70 0.76
C SER A 43 12.58 9.42 1.53
N GLY A 44 13.24 10.45 2.09
CA GLY A 44 14.57 10.35 2.71
C GLY A 44 14.66 9.54 4.02
N TYR A 45 13.80 8.54 4.21
CA TYR A 45 13.63 7.76 5.45
C TYR A 45 14.67 6.65 5.67
N LEU A 46 15.88 6.75 5.10
CA LEU A 46 16.90 5.69 5.13
C LEU A 46 17.49 5.36 6.52
N TYR A 47 17.19 6.15 7.55
CA TYR A 47 17.76 5.99 8.90
C TYR A 47 16.91 5.15 9.86
N ALA A 48 15.72 4.70 9.46
CA ALA A 48 14.88 3.86 10.30
C ALA A 48 15.38 2.40 10.32
N PRO A 49 15.06 1.61 11.37
CA PRO A 49 15.31 0.18 11.38
C PRO A 49 14.63 -0.53 10.21
N THR A 50 15.25 -1.60 9.69
CA THR A 50 14.77 -2.35 8.53
C THR A 50 13.33 -2.84 8.71
N GLU A 51 12.97 -3.30 9.90
CA GLU A 51 11.64 -3.84 10.19
C GLU A 51 10.55 -2.75 10.09
N VAL A 52 10.90 -1.51 10.42
CA VAL A 52 10.02 -0.34 10.29
C VAL A 52 9.88 0.05 8.81
N LEU A 53 10.98 0.01 8.06
CA LEU A 53 10.95 0.26 6.61
C LEU A 53 10.12 -0.78 5.86
N GLU A 54 10.26 -2.06 6.22
CA GLU A 54 9.43 -3.12 5.69
C GLU A 54 7.95 -2.92 6.03
N ALA A 55 7.64 -2.52 7.27
CA ALA A 55 6.27 -2.22 7.67
C ALA A 55 5.68 -1.07 6.84
N PHE A 56 6.46 -0.02 6.55
CA PHE A 56 6.01 1.04 5.64
C PHE A 56 5.78 0.55 4.21
N SER A 57 6.69 -0.26 3.65
CA SER A 57 6.47 -0.84 2.31
C SER A 57 5.18 -1.64 2.26
N ARG A 58 4.98 -2.55 3.22
CA ARG A 58 3.76 -3.36 3.32
C ARG A 58 2.50 -2.52 3.45
N ALA A 59 2.52 -1.46 4.27
CA ALA A 59 1.38 -0.56 4.44
C ALA A 59 1.01 0.17 3.13
N VAL A 60 2.02 0.63 2.37
CA VAL A 60 1.79 1.27 1.06
C VAL A 60 1.25 0.24 0.06
N GLU A 61 1.81 -0.96 0.03
CA GLU A 61 1.36 -2.04 -0.84
C GLU A 61 -0.09 -2.44 -0.58
N ILE A 62 -0.51 -2.53 0.69
CA ILE A 62 -1.92 -2.77 1.09
C ILE A 62 -2.84 -1.72 0.45
N GLY A 63 -2.50 -0.43 0.59
CA GLY A 63 -3.31 0.66 0.06
C GLY A 63 -3.41 0.62 -1.47
N TYR A 64 -2.30 0.35 -2.16
CA TYR A 64 -2.31 0.22 -3.62
C TYR A 64 -3.10 -1.00 -4.11
N ALA A 65 -2.94 -2.16 -3.47
CA ALA A 65 -3.71 -3.35 -3.84
C ALA A 65 -5.22 -3.12 -3.63
N ALA A 66 -5.61 -2.46 -2.54
CA ALA A 66 -7.00 -2.07 -2.30
C ALA A 66 -7.53 -1.13 -3.39
N ALA A 67 -6.77 -0.10 -3.76
CA ALA A 67 -7.15 0.83 -4.82
C ALA A 67 -7.28 0.13 -6.19
N LEU A 68 -6.33 -0.75 -6.55
CA LEU A 68 -6.40 -1.53 -7.79
C LEU A 68 -7.61 -2.47 -7.82
N ARG A 69 -8.02 -3.00 -6.66
CA ARG A 69 -9.23 -3.80 -6.53
C ARG A 69 -10.48 -2.95 -6.76
N ALA A 70 -10.58 -1.78 -6.13
CA ALA A 70 -11.71 -0.85 -6.29
C ALA A 70 -11.86 -0.42 -7.76
N VAL A 71 -10.76 -0.05 -8.43
CA VAL A 71 -10.75 0.29 -9.86
C VAL A 71 -11.27 -0.87 -10.71
N ARG A 72 -10.84 -2.11 -10.46
CA ARG A 72 -11.33 -3.29 -11.23
C ARG A 72 -12.79 -3.64 -10.94
N GLN A 73 -13.31 -3.23 -9.78
CA GLN A 73 -14.72 -3.40 -9.42
C GLN A 73 -15.60 -2.27 -9.96
N GLY A 74 -15.02 -1.29 -10.65
CA GLY A 74 -15.74 -0.17 -11.24
C GLY A 74 -16.15 0.90 -10.24
N GLU A 75 -15.58 0.90 -9.02
CA GLU A 75 -15.94 1.87 -7.98
C GLU A 75 -15.64 3.32 -8.38
N HIS A 76 -14.72 3.52 -9.35
CA HIS A 76 -14.33 4.83 -9.85
C HIS A 76 -14.80 5.11 -11.29
N ASP A 77 -15.68 4.27 -11.86
CA ASP A 77 -16.08 4.42 -13.26
C ASP A 77 -16.81 5.74 -13.53
N GLU A 78 -17.63 6.21 -12.59
CA GLU A 78 -18.32 7.50 -12.68
C GLU A 78 -17.32 8.67 -12.60
N ASP A 79 -16.40 8.63 -11.63
CA ASP A 79 -15.33 9.63 -11.49
C ASP A 79 -14.46 9.69 -12.75
N ILE A 80 -14.10 8.53 -13.33
CA ILE A 80 -13.29 8.45 -14.55
C ILE A 80 -14.04 9.05 -15.74
N ARG A 81 -15.36 8.82 -15.86
CA ARG A 81 -16.17 9.46 -16.91
C ARG A 81 -16.22 10.98 -16.76
N GLU A 82 -16.25 11.49 -15.52
CA GLU A 82 -16.20 12.93 -15.26
C GLU A 82 -14.82 13.52 -15.56
N TRP A 83 -13.74 12.87 -15.13
CA TRP A 83 -12.38 13.38 -15.25
C TRP A 83 -11.80 13.23 -16.65
N ARG A 84 -12.21 12.18 -17.37
CA ARG A 84 -11.70 11.80 -18.69
C ARG A 84 -12.83 11.45 -19.65
N PRO A 85 -13.73 12.40 -19.96
CA PRO A 85 -14.84 12.17 -20.90
C PRO A 85 -14.33 11.77 -22.29
N ASP A 86 -13.13 12.23 -22.66
CA ASP A 86 -12.46 11.92 -23.94
C ASP A 86 -12.19 10.42 -24.17
N LEU A 87 -12.16 9.61 -23.10
CA LEU A 87 -12.00 8.15 -23.24
C LEU A 87 -13.29 7.44 -23.66
N PHE A 88 -14.42 8.14 -23.71
CA PHE A 88 -15.76 7.58 -23.91
C PHE A 88 -16.55 8.26 -25.05
N GLU A 89 -16.02 9.31 -25.65
CA GLU A 89 -16.61 10.00 -26.81
C GLU A 89 -15.99 9.44 -28.10
N GLU A 90 -16.83 8.95 -29.03
CA GLU A 90 -16.44 8.45 -30.38
C GLU A 90 -16.10 9.59 -31.36
#